data_AF-A0A2J8WZB6-F1
#
_entry.id   AF-A0A2J8WZB6-F1
#
_cell.length_a   1.000
_cell.length_b   1.000
_cell.length_c   1.000
_cell.angle_alpha   90.00
_cell.angle_beta   90.00
_cell.angle_gamma   90.00
#
_symmetry.space_group_name_H-M   'P 1'
#
loop_
_entity.id
_entity.type
_entity.pdbx_description
1 polymer ?
#
loop_
_entity_poly.entity_id
_entity_poly.type
_entity_poly.pdbx_seq_one_letter_code
_entity_poly.pdbx_strand_id
1 'polypeptide(L)' 'VMWSGCRRLGARLGCLPGGLRALFQTGHRSLSSCIDPSVGLNEEQKEFQKVAFDFAAREMAPNMAEWDQKHVCLDD' A
#
# COMPACT_ATOMS: atom_id res chain seq x y z
N VAL A 1 -2.99 62.39 -10.55
CA VAL A 1 -3.78 63.12 -9.54
C VAL A 1 -4.37 62.09 -8.58
N MET A 2 -4.00 62.15 -7.30
CA MET A 2 -4.48 61.25 -6.25
C MET A 2 -5.93 61.55 -5.88
N TRP A 3 -6.72 60.50 -5.65
CA TRP A 3 -7.81 60.39 -4.67
C TRP A 3 -8.30 58.94 -4.69
N SER A 4 -8.81 58.30 -3.64
CA SER A 4 -8.88 58.50 -2.20
C SER A 4 -9.45 57.17 -1.67
N GLY A 5 -9.09 56.77 -0.44
CA GLY A 5 -9.29 55.43 0.07
C GLY A 5 -10.71 55.04 0.49
N CYS A 6 -10.85 53.78 0.88
CA CYS A 6 -11.86 53.34 1.84
C CYS A 6 -11.34 52.09 2.58
N ARG A 7 -10.98 52.23 3.85
CA ARG A 7 -10.74 51.12 4.77
C ARG A 7 -12.08 50.64 5.31
N ARG A 8 -12.39 49.34 5.21
CA ARG A 8 -13.43 48.71 6.02
C ARG A 8 -13.01 47.27 6.38
N LEU A 9 -13.03 47.02 7.68
CA LEU A 9 -12.73 45.77 8.38
C LEU A 9 -13.78 44.70 8.06
N GLY A 10 -13.37 43.44 7.90
CA GLY A 10 -14.30 42.33 7.67
C GLY A 10 -13.73 40.98 8.10
N ALA A 11 -14.13 40.57 9.31
CA ALA A 11 -14.21 39.23 9.88
C ALA A 11 -13.11 38.18 9.54
N ARG A 12 -12.26 37.91 10.55
CA ARG A 12 -11.51 36.66 10.65
C ARG A 12 -12.49 35.50 10.84
N LEU A 13 -12.64 34.65 9.82
CA LEU A 13 -13.31 33.36 9.90
C LEU A 13 -12.62 32.51 10.97
N GLY A 14 -13.43 31.95 11.88
CA GLY A 14 -13.00 31.37 13.14
C GLY A 14 -12.20 30.08 13.02
N CYS A 15 -11.32 29.86 13.98
CA CYS A 15 -10.75 28.55 14.29
C CYS A 15 -11.71 27.82 15.23
N LEU A 16 -12.55 26.93 14.69
CA LEU A 16 -13.16 25.86 15.48
C LEU A 16 -12.14 24.73 15.58
N PRO A 17 -11.81 24.19 16.77
CA PRO A 17 -11.11 22.92 16.87
C PRO A 17 -12.12 21.80 16.58
N GLY A 18 -12.43 21.61 15.30
CA GLY A 18 -13.23 20.51 14.78
C GLY A 18 -12.49 19.18 14.92
N GLY A 19 -13.13 18.22 15.59
CA GLY A 19 -12.61 16.88 15.80
C GLY A 19 -12.36 16.14 14.49
N LEU A 20 -11.10 15.74 14.28
CA LEU A 20 -10.68 14.76 13.26
C LEU A 20 -9.43 13.99 13.74
N ARG A 21 -9.30 13.71 15.04
CA ARG A 21 -8.22 12.86 15.59
C ARG A 21 -8.61 11.38 15.72
N ALA A 22 -9.56 10.91 14.91
CA ALA A 22 -10.00 9.52 14.92
C ALA A 22 -10.20 8.97 13.50
N LEU A 23 -9.19 9.06 12.63
CA LEU A 23 -9.22 8.33 11.35
C LEU A 23 -7.91 7.64 10.96
N PHE A 24 -6.97 7.46 11.89
CA PHE A 24 -5.82 6.57 11.68
C PHE A 24 -5.91 5.33 12.57
N GLN A 25 -7.11 4.73 12.60
CA GLN A 25 -7.19 3.27 12.66
C GLN A 25 -7.56 2.81 11.25
N THR A 26 -6.58 2.85 10.35
CA THR A 26 -6.60 1.99 9.17
C THR A 26 -6.45 0.57 9.68
N GLY A 27 -7.54 0.02 10.20
CA GLY A 27 -7.67 -1.42 10.35
C GLY A 27 -7.37 -2.00 8.98
N HIS A 28 -6.29 -2.76 8.88
CA HIS A 28 -6.01 -3.59 7.72
C HIS A 28 -7.30 -4.36 7.43
N ARG A 29 -8.08 -3.93 6.44
CA ARG A 29 -9.12 -4.79 5.88
C ARG A 29 -8.34 -5.99 5.35
N SER A 30 -8.46 -7.11 6.04
CA SER A 30 -7.98 -8.38 5.52
C SER A 30 -8.75 -8.60 4.22
N LEU A 31 -8.08 -8.34 3.09
CA LEU A 31 -8.58 -8.71 1.79
C LEU A 31 -8.44 -10.22 1.72
N SER A 32 -9.46 -10.93 2.20
CA SER A 32 -9.64 -12.32 1.81
C SER A 32 -9.88 -12.26 0.30
N SER A 33 -8.84 -12.60 -0.46
CA SER A 33 -8.93 -12.82 -1.89
C SER A 33 -10.08 -13.80 -2.11
N CYS A 34 -10.97 -13.51 -3.06
CA CYS A 34 -12.01 -14.47 -3.47
C CYS A 34 -11.42 -15.78 -4.03
N ILE A 35 -10.09 -15.82 -4.20
CA ILE A 35 -9.29 -16.97 -4.57
C ILE A 35 -8.28 -17.23 -3.44
N ASP A 36 -8.51 -18.27 -2.65
CA ASP A 36 -7.52 -18.80 -1.71
C ASP A 36 -6.81 -19.99 -2.37
N PRO A 37 -5.49 -19.86 -2.68
CA PRO A 37 -4.74 -20.89 -3.37
C PRO A 37 -4.43 -22.12 -2.49
N SER A 38 -4.77 -22.09 -1.20
CA SER A 38 -4.58 -23.20 -0.26
C SER A 38 -5.84 -24.06 -0.07
N VAL A 39 -6.98 -23.64 -0.61
CA VAL A 39 -8.25 -24.39 -0.52
C VAL A 39 -8.12 -25.74 -1.23
N GLY A 40 -8.44 -26.82 -0.50
CA GLY A 40 -8.38 -28.19 -1.01
C GLY A 40 -7.02 -28.87 -0.87
N LEU A 41 -5.99 -28.16 -0.38
CA LEU A 41 -4.69 -28.74 -0.08
C LEU A 41 -4.69 -29.41 1.30
N ASN A 42 -3.94 -30.49 1.43
CA ASN A 42 -3.58 -31.04 2.74
C ASN A 42 -2.45 -30.22 3.39
N GLU A 43 -2.15 -30.48 4.66
CA GLU A 43 -1.16 -29.67 5.40
C GLU A 43 0.26 -29.80 4.86
N GLU A 44 0.66 -30.96 4.37
CA GLU A 44 1.97 -31.16 3.75
C GLU A 44 2.12 -30.28 2.49
N GLN A 45 1.10 -30.24 1.64
CA GLN A 45 1.07 -29.40 0.44
C GLN A 45 1.08 -27.91 0.78
N LYS A 46 0.40 -27.49 1.85
CA LYS A 46 0.44 -26.11 2.33
C LYS A 46 1.82 -25.72 2.81
N GLU A 47 2.55 -26.63 3.47
CA GLU A 47 3.93 -26.38 3.86
C GLU A 47 4.84 -26.23 2.63
N PHE A 48 4.69 -27.10 1.63
CA PHE A 48 5.42 -26.93 0.36
C PHE A 48 5.09 -25.61 -0.33
N GLN A 49 3.81 -25.25 -0.40
CA GLN A 49 3.35 -23.97 -0.93
C GLN A 49 4.00 -22.80 -0.19
N LYS A 50 4.01 -22.85 1.15
CA LYS A 50 4.61 -21.81 1.99
C LYS A 50 6.11 -21.69 1.74
N VAL A 51 6.85 -22.79 1.76
CA VAL A 51 8.30 -22.80 1.51
C VAL A 51 8.62 -22.24 0.11
N ALA A 52 7.89 -22.66 -0.91
CA ALA A 52 8.08 -22.17 -2.27
C ALA A 52 7.76 -20.67 -2.40
N PHE A 53 6.67 -20.21 -1.78
CA PHE A 53 6.28 -18.80 -1.79
C PHE A 53 7.29 -17.93 -1.05
N ASP A 54 7.76 -18.37 0.12
CA ASP A 54 8.77 -17.67 0.92
C ASP A 54 10.11 -17.56 0.17
N PHE A 55 10.48 -18.59 -0.60
CA PHE A 55 11.65 -18.56 -1.48
C PHE A 55 11.44 -17.60 -2.66
N ALA A 56 10.28 -17.68 -3.32
CA ALA A 56 9.93 -16.79 -4.43
C ALA A 56 9.98 -15.31 -4.02
N ALA A 57 9.42 -14.98 -2.85
CA ALA A 57 9.39 -13.61 -2.36
C ALA A 57 10.79 -13.05 -2.03
N ARG A 58 11.70 -13.89 -1.53
CA ARG A 58 13.03 -13.46 -1.09
C ARG A 58 14.09 -13.51 -2.19
N GLU A 59 14.11 -14.57 -2.99
CA GLU A 59 15.20 -14.84 -3.92
C GLU A 59 14.81 -14.53 -5.38
N MET A 60 13.55 -14.78 -5.76
CA MET A 60 13.11 -14.60 -7.15
C MET A 60 12.58 -13.19 -7.41
N ALA A 61 11.60 -12.74 -6.62
CA ALA A 61 10.87 -11.48 -6.85
C ALA A 61 11.77 -10.23 -6.94
N PRO A 62 12.83 -10.05 -6.12
CA PRO A 62 13.70 -8.88 -6.23
C PRO A 62 14.51 -8.84 -7.52
N ASN A 63 14.84 -9.99 -8.09
CA ASN A 63 15.73 -10.10 -9.25
C ASN A 63 14.97 -10.27 -10.57
N MET A 64 13.69 -10.65 -10.50
CA MET A 64 12.86 -11.01 -11.66
C MET A 64 12.87 -9.95 -12.78
N ALA A 65 12.75 -8.66 -12.43
CA ALA A 65 12.73 -7.59 -13.43
C ALA A 65 14.10 -7.39 -14.11
N GLU A 66 15.19 -7.54 -13.35
CA GLU A 66 16.54 -7.42 -13.90
C GLU A 66 16.88 -8.61 -14.81
N TRP A 67 16.51 -9.82 -14.40
CA TRP A 67 16.76 -11.03 -15.18
C TRP A 67 15.99 -11.02 -16.51
N ASP A 68 14.74 -10.56 -16.49
CA ASP A 68 13.94 -10.36 -17.71
C ASP A 68 14.65 -9.37 -18.67
N GLN A 69 15.05 -8.21 -18.15
CA GLN A 69 15.70 -7.17 -18.96
C GLN A 69 17.04 -7.63 -19.55
N LYS A 70 17.80 -8.41 -18.80
CA LYS A 70 19.14 -8.88 -19.21
C LYS A 70 19.11 -10.21 -19.95
N HIS A 71 17.94 -10.82 -20.15
CA HIS A 71 17.76 -12.15 -20.71
C HIS A 71 18.61 -13.21 -19.99
N VAL A 72 18.67 -13.13 -18.67
CA VAL A 72 19.42 -14.07 -17.82
C VAL A 72 18.50 -15.22 -17.41
N CYS A 73 18.90 -16.45 -17.72
CA CYS A 73 18.31 -17.66 -17.15
C CYS A 73 19.20 -18.16 -16.02
N LEU A 74 18.60 -18.67 -14.95
CA LEU A 74 19.35 -19.38 -13.91
C LEU A 74 19.68 -20.77 -14.45
N ASP A 75 20.97 -21.05 -14.67
CA ASP A 75 21.46 -22.39 -14.94
C ASP A 75 21.49 -23.23 -13.64
N ASP A 76 21.30 -24.54 -13.77
CA ASP A 76 21.21 -25.54 -12.67
C ASP A 76 22.56 -25.77 -11.94
#